data_AF-A0A364NVZ4-F1
#
_entry.id   AF-A0A364NVZ4-F1
#
_cell.length_a   1.000
_cell.length_b   1.000
_cell.length_c   1.000
_cell.angle_alpha   90.00
_cell.angle_beta   90.00
_cell.angle_gamma   90.00
#
_symmetry.space_group_name_H-M   'P 1'
#
loop_
_entity.id
_entity.type
_entity.pdbx_description
1 polymer ?
#
loop_
_entity_poly.entity_id
_entity_poly.type
_entity_poly.pdbx_seq_one_letter_code
_entity_poly.pdbx_strand_id
1 'polypeptide(L)'
;MCGELFARQVDEGNRNGCSLNRQNEVRVMVTITPTSVIAAQGVSSLLAGSDTSGGLFSALSGQQDTSNQGLIDALAGHGGTPQSVASILQQQQIDSTKLGIYANAAQRIDYIQQGQLEPTSDWEKIVGYAMNKGLPSVVFIDTDGSVQAQLQSEADLSKYNLSQQSALLDNMIQIETMAQKIQANATNDSWVKKLAGASNDVYMVANLVLQLQDSTPNNWEQTAVLLATNGQPQKISLDTNGDLQAFDQRYDPANADLPEGYRTKLMDAIALLQSDFALMDAGEVQRSALPLPYGTAFDPFESDAYNMAKSKIPYYLEVDTITGVISAKENSADNITPDFLKTAPYPDVGDDTDTLKQVATFIEANKPYFLDIDTTGKVVAKDMTTLNLTNYNKAKATSTTGTGSILSLFA
;
A
#
# COMPACT_ATOMS: atom_id res chain seq x y z
N MET A 1 -11.03 5.68 30.06
CA MET A 1 -10.82 4.80 31.24
C MET A 1 -10.09 3.56 30.76
N CYS A 2 -9.09 3.15 31.53
CA CYS A 2 -8.10 2.12 31.25
C CYS A 2 -8.68 0.69 31.14
N GLY A 3 -7.93 -0.19 30.46
CA GLY A 3 -7.41 -1.40 31.13
C GLY A 3 -7.86 -2.76 30.60
N GLU A 4 -6.89 -3.45 29.98
CA GLU A 4 -6.46 -4.85 30.25
C GLU A 4 -7.40 -6.03 29.91
N LEU A 5 -7.01 -6.85 28.91
CA LEU A 5 -6.22 -8.10 29.00
C LEU A 5 -7.02 -9.29 29.55
N PHE A 6 -7.22 -10.34 28.73
CA PHE A 6 -7.07 -11.73 29.18
C PHE A 6 -6.70 -12.66 28.02
N ALA A 7 -5.55 -13.32 28.20
CA ALA A 7 -5.14 -14.51 27.48
C ALA A 7 -5.31 -15.73 28.41
N ARG A 8 -5.69 -16.89 27.85
CA ARG A 8 -5.38 -18.27 28.33
C ARG A 8 -5.88 -19.28 27.27
N GLN A 9 -5.00 -19.99 26.54
CA GLN A 9 -4.39 -21.32 26.83
C GLN A 9 -5.46 -22.45 26.93
N VAL A 10 -5.40 -23.55 26.16
CA VAL A 10 -4.57 -24.80 26.30
C VAL A 10 -4.75 -25.61 24.99
N ASP A 11 -3.72 -25.94 24.21
CA ASP A 11 -2.84 -27.14 24.24
C ASP A 11 -3.53 -28.49 23.90
N GLU A 12 -3.15 -29.12 22.77
CA GLU A 12 -2.99 -30.59 22.61
C GLU A 12 -2.57 -30.99 21.16
N GLY A 13 -1.38 -31.61 21.05
CA GLY A 13 -1.30 -32.99 20.55
C GLY A 13 -1.19 -33.29 19.04
N ASN A 14 -0.01 -33.04 18.48
CA ASN A 14 0.73 -33.87 17.50
C ASN A 14 0.19 -35.30 17.20
N ARG A 15 -0.06 -35.64 15.90
CA ARG A 15 0.49 -36.84 15.20
C ARG A 15 0.02 -36.99 13.73
N ASN A 16 1.02 -37.04 12.83
CA ASN A 16 1.21 -37.92 11.65
C ASN A 16 0.30 -37.84 10.41
N GLY A 17 0.93 -37.65 9.24
CA GLY A 17 0.40 -38.16 7.97
C GLY A 17 0.95 -37.51 6.68
N CYS A 18 2.15 -37.92 6.26
CA CYS A 18 2.77 -37.53 4.98
C CYS A 18 1.94 -37.91 3.74
N SER A 19 1.88 -37.03 2.74
CA SER A 19 2.14 -37.36 1.31
C SER A 19 1.96 -36.10 0.44
N LEU A 20 3.07 -35.40 0.17
CA LEU A 20 3.14 -34.37 -0.87
C LEU A 20 3.46 -35.09 -2.19
N ASN A 21 2.44 -35.29 -3.03
CA ASN A 21 2.64 -35.66 -4.42
C ASN A 21 2.39 -34.43 -5.30
N ARG A 22 3.37 -33.50 -5.33
CA ARG A 22 3.43 -32.44 -6.34
C ARG A 22 4.19 -32.98 -7.54
N GLN A 23 3.50 -33.31 -8.61
CA GLN A 23 4.08 -33.36 -9.94
C GLN A 23 3.27 -32.48 -10.90
N ASN A 24 4.02 -31.72 -11.69
CA ASN A 24 3.63 -30.95 -12.87
C ASN A 24 3.03 -29.55 -12.65
N GLU A 25 3.85 -28.63 -12.15
CA GLU A 25 3.92 -27.31 -12.78
C GLU A 25 5.14 -27.27 -13.70
N VAL A 26 4.89 -27.27 -15.00
CA VAL A 26 5.90 -26.95 -16.02
C VAL A 26 6.17 -25.45 -15.92
N ARG A 27 7.14 -25.05 -15.11
CA ARG A 27 7.72 -23.71 -15.17
C ARG A 27 8.64 -23.65 -16.39
N VAL A 28 8.22 -22.90 -17.40
CA VAL A 28 9.11 -22.41 -18.44
C VAL A 28 10.07 -21.43 -17.77
N MET A 29 11.22 -21.92 -17.31
CA MET A 29 12.35 -21.08 -16.93
C MET A 29 12.97 -20.51 -18.21
N VAL A 30 12.67 -19.25 -18.50
CA VAL A 30 13.53 -18.46 -19.38
C VAL A 30 14.77 -18.10 -18.58
N THR A 31 15.80 -18.93 -18.69
CA THR A 31 17.14 -18.59 -18.20
C THR A 31 17.71 -17.51 -19.11
N ILE A 32 17.55 -16.25 -18.73
CA ILE A 32 18.37 -15.18 -19.29
C ILE A 32 19.72 -15.29 -18.58
N THR A 33 20.70 -15.86 -19.26
CA THR A 33 22.09 -15.83 -18.83
C THR A 33 22.53 -14.36 -18.76
N PRO A 34 22.85 -13.80 -17.59
CA PRO A 34 23.44 -12.47 -17.55
C PRO A 34 24.84 -12.59 -18.16
N THR A 35 25.00 -12.07 -19.37
CA THR A 35 26.32 -11.80 -19.94
C THR A 35 27.05 -10.89 -18.98
N SER A 36 28.05 -11.44 -18.32
CA SER A 36 28.99 -10.69 -17.52
C SER A 36 29.86 -9.80 -18.41
N VAL A 37 30.16 -8.61 -17.86
CA VAL A 37 31.23 -7.66 -18.24
C VAL A 37 30.91 -6.67 -19.37
N ILE A 38 30.41 -5.48 -18.99
CA ILE A 38 31.06 -4.17 -19.25
C ILE A 38 30.83 -3.34 -17.96
N ALA A 39 31.73 -3.45 -17.00
CA ALA A 39 32.76 -2.44 -16.74
C ALA A 39 32.19 -1.08 -16.30
N ALA A 40 32.42 -0.80 -15.02
CA ALA A 40 32.54 0.53 -14.44
C ALA A 40 33.31 1.49 -15.36
N GLN A 41 32.62 2.25 -16.21
CA GLN A 41 33.17 3.41 -16.92
C GLN A 41 32.05 4.43 -17.20
N GLY A 42 32.14 5.56 -16.52
CA GLY A 42 31.19 6.68 -16.58
C GLY A 42 30.96 7.18 -15.17
N VAL A 43 32.00 7.57 -14.42
CA VAL A 43 32.59 8.92 -14.47
C VAL A 43 34.14 8.85 -14.33
N SER A 44 34.84 8.24 -15.28
CA SER A 44 36.32 8.23 -15.29
C SER A 44 36.96 8.61 -16.64
N SER A 45 36.19 9.08 -17.62
CA SER A 45 36.76 9.51 -18.92
C SER A 45 37.03 11.01 -19.05
N LEU A 46 37.02 11.78 -17.94
CA LEU A 46 37.56 13.15 -17.96
C LEU A 46 38.96 13.27 -17.34
N LEU A 47 39.54 12.19 -16.80
CA LEU A 47 40.80 12.27 -16.04
C LEU A 47 41.83 11.15 -16.32
N ALA A 48 41.67 10.36 -17.38
CA ALA A 48 42.68 9.38 -17.78
C ALA A 48 43.07 9.57 -19.24
N GLY A 49 44.07 10.43 -19.48
CA GLY A 49 44.76 10.50 -20.77
C GLY A 49 45.23 11.86 -21.24
N SER A 50 46.06 12.58 -20.47
CA SER A 50 47.25 13.23 -21.03
C SER A 50 48.17 13.72 -19.91
N ASP A 51 49.40 13.23 -19.91
CA ASP A 51 50.56 13.89 -19.30
C ASP A 51 50.78 15.27 -19.94
N THR A 52 49.91 16.23 -19.61
CA THR A 52 50.12 17.65 -19.86
C THR A 52 49.69 18.43 -18.63
N SER A 53 50.41 18.21 -17.54
CA SER A 53 50.50 19.04 -16.34
C SER A 53 51.13 20.42 -16.63
N GLY A 54 50.68 21.09 -17.69
CA GLY A 54 51.24 22.39 -18.10
C GLY A 54 50.43 23.21 -19.11
N GLY A 55 49.23 22.80 -19.53
CA GLY A 55 48.53 23.45 -20.65
C GLY A 55 47.54 24.56 -20.30
N LEU A 56 46.72 24.40 -19.25
CA LEU A 56 45.58 25.31 -19.02
C LEU A 56 45.94 26.60 -18.26
N PHE A 57 47.11 26.64 -17.58
CA PHE A 57 47.63 27.84 -16.91
C PHE A 57 48.88 28.44 -17.59
N SER A 58 49.44 27.80 -18.63
CA SER A 58 50.53 28.41 -19.42
C SER A 58 50.04 29.61 -20.27
N ALA A 59 48.72 29.70 -20.51
CA ALA A 59 48.10 30.89 -21.09
C ALA A 59 47.86 32.04 -20.07
N LEU A 60 48.11 31.81 -18.77
CA LEU A 60 48.05 32.86 -17.73
C LEU A 60 49.41 33.16 -17.06
N SER A 61 50.43 32.31 -17.25
CA SER A 61 51.80 32.57 -16.77
C SER A 61 52.69 33.26 -17.81
N GLY A 62 52.13 33.70 -18.93
CA GLY A 62 52.80 34.41 -20.01
C GLY A 62 52.70 35.93 -19.93
N GLN A 63 52.56 36.52 -18.74
CA GLN A 63 52.78 37.95 -18.55
C GLN A 63 53.40 38.18 -17.17
N GLN A 64 54.72 38.23 -17.18
CA GLN A 64 55.56 38.63 -16.08
C GLN A 64 55.27 40.11 -15.81
N ASP A 65 54.33 40.42 -14.92
CA ASP A 65 54.36 41.67 -14.17
C ASP A 65 53.78 41.49 -12.77
N THR A 66 54.51 42.07 -11.84
CA THR A 66 54.36 42.09 -10.39
C THR A 66 52.93 42.41 -9.89
N SER A 67 52.19 41.43 -9.35
CA SER A 67 51.25 41.62 -8.21
C SER A 67 50.48 40.35 -7.80
N ASN A 68 51.15 39.34 -7.22
CA ASN A 68 50.46 38.22 -6.55
C ASN A 68 50.08 38.52 -5.08
N GLN A 69 50.37 39.72 -4.56
CA GLN A 69 49.92 40.15 -3.23
C GLN A 69 48.40 40.46 -3.20
N GLY A 70 47.85 41.03 -4.28
CA GLY A 70 46.47 41.56 -4.27
C GLY A 70 45.35 40.52 -4.22
N LEU A 71 45.56 39.32 -4.78
CA LEU A 71 44.55 38.25 -4.75
C LEU A 71 44.51 37.49 -3.42
N ILE A 72 45.66 37.41 -2.74
CA ILE A 72 45.77 36.76 -1.42
C ILE A 72 45.27 37.70 -0.32
N ASP A 73 45.53 39.01 -0.45
CA ASP A 73 45.04 40.01 0.50
C ASP A 73 43.52 40.24 0.39
N ALA A 74 42.93 40.07 -0.80
CA ALA A 74 41.47 40.07 -0.98
C ALA A 74 40.77 38.85 -0.32
N LEU A 75 41.50 37.74 -0.12
CA LEU A 75 41.00 36.54 0.55
C LEU A 75 41.26 36.54 2.07
N ALA A 76 42.23 37.33 2.54
CA ALA A 76 42.57 37.48 3.96
C ALA A 76 41.79 38.60 4.68
N GLY A 77 41.05 39.42 3.94
CA GLY A 77 40.41 40.64 4.45
C GLY A 77 39.05 40.50 5.16
N HIS A 78 38.50 39.30 5.35
CA HIS A 78 37.19 39.12 6.00
C HIS A 78 37.22 37.99 7.04
N GLY A 79 37.63 38.30 8.28
CA GLY A 79 37.11 37.71 9.54
C GLY A 79 37.05 36.20 9.74
N GLY A 80 37.58 35.39 8.83
CA GLY A 80 37.62 33.93 8.88
C GLY A 80 38.98 33.46 8.38
N THR A 81 39.47 32.37 8.97
CA THR A 81 40.72 31.72 8.55
C THR A 81 40.71 31.51 7.03
N PRO A 82 41.74 31.97 6.28
CA PRO A 82 41.78 31.79 4.84
C PRO A 82 41.70 30.30 4.50
N GLN A 83 40.61 29.87 3.87
CA GLN A 83 40.53 28.52 3.31
C GLN A 83 41.53 28.45 2.15
N SER A 84 42.45 27.50 2.21
CA SER A 84 43.41 27.30 1.13
C SER A 84 42.66 26.85 -0.14
N VAL A 85 43.17 27.20 -1.32
CA VAL A 85 42.63 26.70 -2.60
C VAL A 85 42.51 25.16 -2.59
N ALA A 86 43.44 24.48 -1.92
CA ALA A 86 43.38 23.03 -1.68
C ALA A 86 42.14 22.60 -0.87
N SER A 87 41.78 23.31 0.21
CA SER A 87 40.57 22.99 0.97
C SER A 87 39.28 23.25 0.18
N ILE A 88 39.26 24.27 -0.69
CA ILE A 88 38.12 24.56 -1.56
C ILE A 88 37.94 23.44 -2.59
N LEU A 89 39.03 23.02 -3.24
CA LEU A 89 39.00 21.92 -4.21
C LEU A 89 38.61 20.58 -3.56
N GLN A 90 39.12 20.31 -2.36
CA GLN A 90 38.75 19.11 -1.59
C GLN A 90 37.26 19.11 -1.23
N GLN A 91 36.71 20.24 -0.79
CA GLN A 91 35.28 20.37 -0.48
C GLN A 91 34.42 20.16 -1.74
N GLN A 92 34.80 20.75 -2.87
CA GLN A 92 34.09 20.54 -4.14
C GLN A 92 34.08 19.06 -4.58
N GLN A 93 35.19 18.34 -4.38
CA GLN A 93 35.26 16.92 -4.69
C GLN A 93 34.34 16.09 -3.78
N ILE A 94 34.28 16.42 -2.48
CA ILE A 94 33.37 15.79 -1.52
C ILE A 94 31.92 16.05 -1.93
N ASP A 95 31.57 17.30 -2.23
CA ASP A 95 30.21 17.70 -2.60
C ASP A 95 29.76 17.03 -3.90
N SER A 96 30.64 16.95 -4.90
CA SER A 96 30.37 16.22 -6.15
C SER A 96 30.14 14.72 -5.90
N THR A 97 30.89 14.12 -4.98
CA THR A 97 30.72 12.70 -4.62
C THR A 97 29.37 12.48 -3.94
N LYS A 98 29.02 13.34 -2.98
CA LYS A 98 27.72 13.29 -2.29
C LYS A 98 26.55 13.47 -3.26
N LEU A 99 26.67 14.39 -4.22
CA LEU A 99 25.66 14.58 -5.27
C LEU A 99 25.45 13.31 -6.09
N GLY A 100 26.53 12.63 -6.49
CA GLY A 100 26.45 11.35 -7.19
C GLY A 100 25.75 10.25 -6.38
N ILE A 101 26.03 10.19 -5.06
CA ILE A 101 25.37 9.26 -4.14
C ILE A 101 23.87 9.57 -4.02
N TYR A 102 23.48 10.84 -3.83
CA TYR A 102 22.06 11.22 -3.78
C TYR A 102 21.34 11.03 -5.11
N ALA A 103 22.02 11.21 -6.25
CA ALA A 103 21.46 10.90 -7.55
C ALA A 103 21.14 9.40 -7.68
N ASN A 104 22.06 8.53 -7.27
CA ASN A 104 21.83 7.10 -7.25
C ASN A 104 20.71 6.70 -6.28
N ALA A 105 20.68 7.27 -5.07
CA ALA A 105 19.65 7.01 -4.09
C ALA A 105 18.25 7.40 -4.62
N ALA A 106 18.10 8.61 -5.17
CA ALA A 106 16.84 9.06 -5.77
C ALA A 106 16.37 8.13 -6.90
N GLN A 107 17.28 7.69 -7.77
CA GLN A 107 16.96 6.75 -8.85
C GLN A 107 16.48 5.40 -8.33
N ARG A 108 17.15 4.84 -7.32
CA ARG A 108 16.74 3.56 -6.72
C ARG A 108 15.38 3.68 -6.04
N ILE A 109 15.11 4.81 -5.38
CA ILE A 109 13.81 5.10 -4.76
C ILE A 109 12.71 5.17 -5.82
N ASP A 110 12.96 5.80 -6.97
CA ASP A 110 12.01 5.83 -8.10
C ASP A 110 11.75 4.42 -8.65
N TYR A 111 12.78 3.57 -8.78
CA TYR A 111 12.61 2.18 -9.18
C TYR A 111 11.83 1.34 -8.15
N ILE A 112 12.01 1.59 -6.85
CA ILE A 112 11.22 0.96 -5.79
C ILE A 112 9.75 1.39 -5.90
N GLN A 113 9.49 2.68 -6.08
CA GLN A 113 8.14 3.22 -6.27
C GLN A 113 7.43 2.57 -7.47
N GLN A 114 8.15 2.35 -8.57
CA GLN A 114 7.62 1.74 -9.79
C GLN A 114 7.54 0.20 -9.74
N GLY A 115 7.94 -0.44 -8.64
CA GLY A 115 8.00 -1.90 -8.52
C GLY A 115 9.06 -2.56 -9.42
N GLN A 116 10.04 -1.79 -9.89
CA GLN A 116 11.15 -2.28 -10.74
C GLN A 116 12.35 -2.76 -9.93
N LEU A 117 12.41 -2.40 -8.64
CA LEU A 117 13.48 -2.78 -7.73
C LEU A 117 12.89 -3.22 -6.39
N GLU A 118 13.22 -4.44 -5.97
CA GLU A 118 12.92 -4.91 -4.61
C GLU A 118 13.94 -4.31 -3.62
N PRO A 119 13.50 -3.72 -2.49
CA PRO A 119 14.39 -3.18 -1.47
C PRO A 119 15.31 -4.25 -0.87
N THR A 120 16.63 -4.11 -1.04
CA THR A 120 17.61 -5.11 -0.55
C THR A 120 18.46 -4.59 0.60
N SER A 121 18.88 -3.33 0.52
CA SER A 121 19.64 -2.66 1.57
C SER A 121 18.72 -2.06 2.64
N ASP A 122 19.24 -1.87 3.86
CA ASP A 122 18.39 -1.47 5.00
C ASP A 122 17.78 -0.09 4.81
N TRP A 123 18.52 0.87 4.24
CA TRP A 123 17.96 2.19 3.93
C TRP A 123 16.82 2.12 2.89
N GLU A 124 16.91 1.23 1.89
CA GLU A 124 15.83 1.02 0.91
C GLU A 124 14.60 0.41 1.56
N LYS A 125 14.79 -0.56 2.46
CA LYS A 125 13.68 -1.18 3.20
C LYS A 125 12.96 -0.15 4.07
N ILE A 126 13.70 0.76 4.69
CA ILE A 126 13.13 1.85 5.49
C ILE A 126 12.33 2.81 4.60
N VAL A 127 12.88 3.24 3.47
CA VAL A 127 12.15 4.11 2.52
C VAL A 127 10.91 3.41 1.97
N GLY A 128 11.04 2.15 1.55
CA GLY A 128 9.91 1.35 1.06
C GLY A 128 8.83 1.12 2.12
N TYR A 129 9.23 0.87 3.38
CA TYR A 129 8.31 0.79 4.50
C TYR A 129 7.59 2.12 4.73
N ALA A 130 8.32 3.24 4.79
CA ALA A 130 7.75 4.56 5.00
C ALA A 130 6.78 4.93 3.87
N MET A 131 7.15 4.67 2.61
CA MET A 131 6.33 4.86 1.43
C MET A 131 5.02 4.07 1.53
N ASN A 132 5.09 2.76 1.79
CA ASN A 132 3.91 1.90 1.95
C ASN A 132 3.03 2.30 3.15
N LYS A 133 3.63 2.88 4.19
CA LYS A 133 2.90 3.39 5.37
C LYS A 133 2.43 4.84 5.21
N GLY A 134 2.76 5.50 4.11
CA GLY A 134 2.44 6.92 3.91
C GLY A 134 3.14 7.85 4.88
N LEU A 135 4.28 7.47 5.44
CA LEU A 135 5.04 8.23 6.43
C LEU A 135 6.23 8.97 5.79
N PRO A 136 6.60 10.16 6.30
CA PRO A 136 7.78 10.85 5.83
C PRO A 136 9.04 10.11 6.29
N SER A 137 10.02 10.02 5.40
CA SER A 137 11.35 9.44 5.71
C SER A 137 12.44 10.35 5.19
N VAL A 138 13.66 10.21 5.72
CA VAL A 138 14.80 11.01 5.26
C VAL A 138 15.94 10.12 4.86
N VAL A 139 16.64 10.50 3.80
CA VAL A 139 17.82 9.79 3.29
C VAL A 139 19.02 10.71 3.45
N PHE A 140 20.09 10.20 4.07
CA PHE A 140 21.29 10.96 4.36
C PHE A 140 22.54 10.09 4.17
N ILE A 141 23.70 10.74 4.15
CA ILE A 141 25.00 10.06 4.11
C ILE A 141 25.61 10.16 5.51
N ASP A 142 25.95 9.02 6.11
CA ASP A 142 26.57 8.96 7.42
C ASP A 142 28.05 9.40 7.42
N THR A 143 28.69 9.34 8.58
CA THR A 143 30.11 9.70 8.75
C THR A 143 31.06 8.79 7.98
N ASP A 144 30.63 7.58 7.65
CA ASP A 144 31.42 6.58 6.93
C ASP A 144 31.21 6.68 5.41
N GLY A 145 30.37 7.62 4.96
CA GLY A 145 30.07 7.84 3.55
C GLY A 145 29.00 6.90 2.99
N SER A 146 28.31 6.14 3.85
CA SER A 146 27.25 5.21 3.46
C SER A 146 25.88 5.87 3.48
N VAL A 147 25.00 5.42 2.58
CA VAL A 147 23.60 5.89 2.54
C VAL A 147 22.82 5.24 3.67
N GLN A 148 22.12 6.08 4.44
CA GLN A 148 21.22 5.68 5.51
C GLN A 148 19.84 6.29 5.28
N ALA A 149 18.83 5.68 5.89
CA ALA A 149 17.50 6.25 5.95
C ALA A 149 16.87 5.99 7.32
N GLN A 150 15.91 6.83 7.70
CA GLN A 150 15.10 6.66 8.90
C GLN A 150 13.74 7.35 8.72
N LEU A 151 12.75 6.97 9.53
CA LEU A 151 11.51 7.75 9.61
C LEU A 151 11.85 9.16 10.07
N GLN A 152 11.19 10.16 9.49
CA GLN A 152 11.56 11.54 9.80
C GLN A 152 11.23 11.93 11.25
N SER A 153 10.24 11.27 11.85
CA SER A 153 9.92 11.38 13.28
C SER A 153 11.05 10.92 14.20
N GLU A 154 11.93 10.06 13.71
CA GLU A 154 13.09 9.52 14.43
C GLU A 154 14.39 10.26 14.07
N ALA A 155 14.32 11.22 13.16
CA ALA A 155 15.49 11.88 12.61
C ALA A 155 16.05 12.99 13.50
N ASP A 156 17.34 13.26 13.34
CA ASP A 156 17.93 14.47 13.93
C ASP A 156 17.39 15.73 13.23
N LEU A 157 16.63 16.53 13.99
CA LEU A 157 16.07 17.80 13.56
C LEU A 157 16.88 19.00 14.07
N SER A 158 18.08 18.79 14.62
CA SER A 158 18.94 19.84 15.21
C SER A 158 19.31 20.97 14.25
N LYS A 159 19.23 20.72 12.93
CA LYS A 159 19.43 21.75 11.89
C LYS A 159 18.30 22.79 11.83
N TYR A 160 17.19 22.57 12.50
CA TYR A 160 16.06 23.50 12.62
C TYR A 160 16.03 24.12 14.03
N ASN A 161 15.45 25.32 14.16
CA ASN A 161 15.22 25.89 15.48
C ASN A 161 14.02 25.21 16.20
N LEU A 162 13.89 25.41 17.51
CA LEU A 162 12.85 24.73 18.32
C LEU A 162 11.42 24.92 17.81
N SER A 163 11.06 26.12 17.34
CA SER A 163 9.72 26.38 16.81
C SER A 163 9.45 25.61 15.51
N GLN A 164 10.46 25.50 14.64
CA GLN A 164 10.38 24.73 13.41
C GLN A 164 10.35 23.22 13.68
N GLN A 165 11.13 22.75 14.66
CA GLN A 165 11.09 21.35 15.10
C GLN A 165 9.70 20.97 15.60
N SER A 166 9.08 21.80 16.45
CA SER A 166 7.71 21.57 16.92
C SER A 166 6.73 21.51 15.75
N ALA A 167 6.80 22.47 14.82
CA ALA A 167 5.91 22.50 13.67
C ALA A 167 6.05 21.25 12.77
N LEU A 168 7.28 20.77 12.56
CA LEU A 168 7.54 19.54 11.81
C LEU A 168 6.93 18.32 12.51
N LEU A 169 7.15 18.17 13.82
CA LEU A 169 6.62 17.05 14.61
C LEU A 169 5.09 17.07 14.66
N ASP A 170 4.47 18.24 14.85
CA ASP A 170 3.01 18.39 14.85
C ASP A 170 2.40 18.01 13.49
N ASN A 171 3.08 18.31 12.39
CA ASN A 171 2.67 17.86 11.05
C ASN A 171 2.82 16.34 10.91
N MET A 172 3.91 15.75 11.41
CA MET A 172 4.12 14.29 11.33
C MET A 172 3.03 13.51 12.07
N ILE A 173 2.56 13.98 13.22
CA ILE A 173 1.45 13.37 13.97
C ILE A 173 0.14 13.42 13.16
N GLN A 174 -0.16 14.57 12.55
CA GLN A 174 -1.34 14.72 11.70
C GLN A 174 -1.26 13.81 10.47
N ILE A 175 -0.08 13.74 9.85
CA ILE A 175 0.19 12.89 8.70
C ILE A 175 0.03 11.42 9.03
N GLU A 176 0.49 10.95 10.20
CA GLU A 176 0.32 9.56 10.61
C GLU A 176 -1.18 9.19 10.71
N THR A 177 -1.98 10.06 11.32
CA THR A 177 -3.44 9.87 11.40
C THR A 177 -4.08 9.89 10.01
N MET A 178 -3.68 10.83 9.16
CA MET A 178 -4.17 10.95 7.78
C MET A 178 -3.80 9.72 6.93
N ALA A 179 -2.57 9.22 7.05
CA ALA A 179 -2.10 8.03 6.34
C ALA A 179 -2.92 6.79 6.71
N GLN A 180 -3.24 6.61 8.00
CA GLN A 180 -4.12 5.54 8.46
C GLN A 180 -5.53 5.64 7.85
N LYS A 181 -6.11 6.86 7.81
CA LYS A 181 -7.43 7.09 7.19
C LYS A 181 -7.42 6.79 5.69
N ILE A 182 -6.39 7.25 4.96
CA ILE A 182 -6.24 6.98 3.53
C ILE A 182 -6.10 5.46 3.27
N GLN A 183 -5.29 4.77 4.07
CA GLN A 183 -5.14 3.31 3.96
C GLN A 183 -6.43 2.55 4.25
N ALA A 184 -7.20 2.99 5.26
CA ALA A 184 -8.50 2.41 5.56
C ALA A 184 -9.50 2.61 4.42
N ASN A 185 -9.54 3.80 3.81
CA ASN A 185 -10.35 4.06 2.62
C ASN A 185 -9.92 3.20 1.43
N ALA A 186 -8.62 3.09 1.14
CA ALA A 186 -8.10 2.25 0.07
C ALA A 186 -8.41 0.76 0.30
N THR A 187 -8.35 0.29 1.55
CA THR A 187 -8.72 -1.08 1.93
C THR A 187 -10.22 -1.32 1.73
N ASN A 188 -11.06 -0.38 2.18
CA ASN A 188 -12.50 -0.41 1.95
C ASN A 188 -12.83 -0.48 0.46
N ASP A 189 -12.22 0.38 -0.36
CA ASP A 189 -12.42 0.40 -1.80
C ASP A 189 -12.00 -0.91 -2.47
N SER A 190 -10.91 -1.53 -1.98
CA SER A 190 -10.46 -2.86 -2.45
C SER A 190 -11.50 -3.94 -2.13
N TRP A 191 -12.05 -3.94 -0.92
CA TRP A 191 -13.11 -4.85 -0.50
C TRP A 191 -14.41 -4.67 -1.30
N VAL A 192 -14.83 -3.43 -1.51
CA VAL A 192 -15.98 -3.10 -2.36
C VAL A 192 -15.77 -3.60 -3.79
N LYS A 193 -14.57 -3.40 -4.37
CA LYS A 193 -14.24 -3.91 -5.71
C LYS A 193 -14.24 -5.44 -5.77
N LYS A 194 -13.68 -6.13 -4.76
CA LYS A 194 -13.74 -7.60 -4.66
C LYS A 194 -15.18 -8.09 -4.66
N LEU A 195 -16.03 -7.52 -3.81
CA LEU A 195 -17.46 -7.88 -3.72
C LEU A 195 -18.23 -7.54 -5.00
N ALA A 196 -17.93 -6.41 -5.64
CA ALA A 196 -18.55 -6.04 -6.91
C ALA A 196 -18.21 -7.02 -8.06
N GLY A 197 -16.98 -7.54 -8.07
CA GLY A 197 -16.53 -8.55 -9.04
C GLY A 197 -17.06 -9.96 -8.77
N ALA A 198 -17.35 -10.29 -7.51
CA ALA A 198 -17.65 -11.65 -7.10
C ALA A 198 -18.85 -12.29 -7.83
N SER A 199 -19.92 -11.53 -8.07
CA SER A 199 -21.09 -12.04 -8.82
C SER A 199 -20.69 -12.50 -10.23
N ASN A 200 -19.91 -11.67 -10.94
CA ASN A 200 -19.44 -12.00 -12.29
C ASN A 200 -18.50 -13.21 -12.28
N ASP A 201 -17.62 -13.31 -11.28
CA ASP A 201 -16.70 -14.44 -11.16
C ASP A 201 -17.45 -15.77 -10.98
N VAL A 202 -18.49 -15.80 -10.14
CA VAL A 202 -19.34 -17.00 -9.98
C VAL A 202 -20.11 -17.32 -11.26
N TYR A 203 -20.67 -16.32 -11.95
CA TYR A 203 -21.32 -16.53 -13.24
C TYR A 203 -20.38 -17.06 -14.32
N MET A 204 -19.13 -16.57 -14.35
CA MET A 204 -18.11 -17.06 -15.27
C MET A 204 -17.76 -18.52 -14.97
N VAL A 205 -17.54 -18.88 -13.71
CA VAL A 205 -17.25 -20.27 -13.31
C VAL A 205 -18.43 -21.19 -13.61
N ALA A 206 -19.67 -20.77 -13.31
CA ALA A 206 -20.89 -21.54 -13.59
C ALA A 206 -21.08 -21.85 -15.08
N ASN A 207 -20.68 -20.93 -15.98
CA ASN A 207 -20.86 -21.07 -17.43
C ASN A 207 -19.65 -21.70 -18.14
N LEU A 208 -18.43 -21.58 -17.59
CA LEU A 208 -17.19 -22.00 -18.26
C LEU A 208 -16.61 -23.30 -17.71
N VAL A 209 -16.89 -23.67 -16.46
CA VAL A 209 -16.38 -24.92 -15.86
C VAL A 209 -17.39 -26.05 -16.11
N LEU A 210 -17.22 -26.74 -17.23
CA LEU A 210 -18.07 -27.84 -17.72
C LEU A 210 -17.96 -29.15 -16.90
N GLN A 211 -17.10 -29.22 -15.89
CA GLN A 211 -17.00 -30.38 -15.00
C GLN A 211 -17.07 -29.90 -13.55
N LEU A 212 -18.20 -30.15 -12.89
CA LEU A 212 -18.25 -30.14 -11.43
C LEU A 212 -17.16 -31.10 -10.94
N GLN A 213 -16.23 -30.60 -10.12
CA GLN A 213 -15.31 -31.50 -9.43
C GLN A 213 -16.07 -32.15 -8.27
N ASP A 214 -16.14 -33.48 -8.30
CA ASP A 214 -16.84 -34.30 -7.30
C ASP A 214 -16.13 -34.35 -5.93
N SER A 215 -15.02 -33.62 -5.77
CA SER A 215 -14.21 -33.55 -4.55
C SER A 215 -13.88 -32.10 -4.22
N THR A 216 -14.22 -31.67 -3.01
CA THR A 216 -13.95 -30.40 -2.32
C THR A 216 -13.41 -29.26 -3.20
N PRO A 217 -14.24 -28.25 -3.53
CA PRO A 217 -13.81 -27.04 -4.24
C PRO A 217 -12.51 -26.45 -3.70
N ASN A 218 -11.56 -26.10 -4.58
CA ASN A 218 -10.27 -25.52 -4.19
C ASN A 218 -10.31 -23.99 -4.06
N ASN A 219 -11.43 -23.36 -4.41
CA ASN A 219 -11.64 -21.93 -4.32
C ASN A 219 -13.12 -21.60 -4.01
N TRP A 220 -13.38 -20.35 -3.65
CA TRP A 220 -14.69 -19.90 -3.18
C TRP A 220 -15.74 -19.90 -4.31
N GLU A 221 -15.34 -19.63 -5.55
CA GLU A 221 -16.21 -19.60 -6.72
C GLU A 221 -16.83 -20.98 -6.98
N GLN A 222 -16.00 -22.04 -6.96
CA GLN A 222 -16.46 -23.41 -7.13
C GLN A 222 -17.40 -23.85 -5.99
N THR A 223 -17.13 -23.42 -4.75
CA THR A 223 -18.05 -23.63 -3.62
C THR A 223 -19.39 -22.96 -3.89
N ALA A 224 -19.40 -21.70 -4.34
CA ALA A 224 -20.62 -20.98 -4.67
C ALA A 224 -21.45 -21.69 -5.76
N VAL A 225 -20.79 -22.21 -6.80
CA VAL A 225 -21.43 -22.95 -7.90
C VAL A 225 -21.96 -24.31 -7.45
N LEU A 226 -21.22 -25.05 -6.60
CA LEU A 226 -21.66 -26.33 -6.05
C LEU A 226 -22.93 -26.15 -5.20
N LEU A 227 -22.93 -25.16 -4.30
CA LEU A 227 -24.09 -24.83 -3.46
C LEU A 227 -25.30 -24.42 -4.32
N ALA A 228 -25.09 -23.55 -5.32
CA ALA A 228 -26.13 -23.17 -6.28
C ALA A 228 -26.71 -24.38 -7.02
N THR A 229 -25.85 -25.29 -7.48
CA THR A 229 -26.25 -26.50 -8.22
C THR A 229 -27.09 -27.44 -7.34
N ASN A 230 -26.77 -27.51 -6.05
CA ASN A 230 -27.51 -28.30 -5.07
C ASN A 230 -28.78 -27.57 -4.56
N GLY A 231 -29.11 -26.39 -5.10
CA GLY A 231 -30.22 -25.57 -4.65
C GLY A 231 -30.08 -25.03 -3.23
N GLN A 232 -28.87 -25.06 -2.66
CA GLN A 232 -28.60 -24.66 -1.27
C GLN A 232 -28.37 -23.14 -1.22
N PRO A 233 -29.10 -22.39 -0.37
CA PRO A 233 -28.84 -20.96 -0.18
C PRO A 233 -27.42 -20.72 0.32
N GLN A 234 -26.72 -19.78 -0.31
CA GLN A 234 -25.34 -19.43 -0.02
C GLN A 234 -25.09 -17.94 -0.16
N LYS A 235 -24.34 -17.37 0.79
CA LYS A 235 -23.96 -15.96 0.76
C LYS A 235 -22.48 -15.84 0.45
N ILE A 236 -22.14 -14.99 -0.52
CA ILE A 236 -20.76 -14.56 -0.76
C ILE A 236 -20.42 -13.44 0.21
N SER A 237 -19.27 -13.54 0.86
CA SER A 237 -18.81 -12.53 1.83
C SER A 237 -17.29 -12.41 1.81
N LEU A 238 -16.76 -11.50 2.63
CA LEU A 238 -15.33 -11.40 2.91
C LEU A 238 -15.03 -12.10 4.23
N ASP A 239 -13.89 -12.77 4.30
CA ASP A 239 -13.34 -13.34 5.54
C ASP A 239 -12.64 -12.27 6.40
N THR A 240 -12.05 -12.68 7.53
CA THR A 240 -11.32 -11.76 8.43
C THR A 240 -10.05 -11.16 7.81
N ASN A 241 -9.55 -11.73 6.71
CA ASN A 241 -8.42 -11.22 5.95
C ASN A 241 -8.86 -10.36 4.76
N GLY A 242 -10.17 -10.26 4.51
CA GLY A 242 -10.72 -9.53 3.37
C GLY A 242 -10.69 -10.33 2.06
N ASP A 243 -10.64 -11.66 2.13
CA ASP A 243 -10.71 -12.56 0.97
C ASP A 243 -12.13 -13.09 0.76
N LEU A 244 -12.48 -13.33 -0.50
CA LEU A 244 -13.82 -13.79 -0.85
C LEU A 244 -14.02 -15.24 -0.42
N GLN A 245 -15.21 -15.50 0.11
CA GLN A 245 -15.65 -16.81 0.54
C GLN A 245 -17.12 -17.00 0.20
N ALA A 246 -17.53 -18.26 0.02
CA ALA A 246 -18.92 -18.64 -0.13
C ALA A 246 -19.21 -19.75 0.88
N PHE A 247 -20.25 -19.55 1.69
CA PHE A 247 -20.68 -20.54 2.67
C PHE A 247 -22.12 -20.94 2.44
N ASP A 248 -22.40 -22.21 2.72
CA ASP A 248 -23.76 -22.67 2.96
C ASP A 248 -24.33 -21.84 4.10
N GLN A 249 -25.43 -21.15 3.83
CA GLN A 249 -26.01 -20.21 4.77
C GLN A 249 -26.40 -20.88 6.08
N ARG A 250 -26.65 -22.19 6.14
CA ARG A 250 -26.92 -22.91 7.40
C ARG A 250 -25.80 -22.78 8.43
N TYR A 251 -24.56 -22.64 7.95
CA TYR A 251 -23.36 -22.59 8.78
C TYR A 251 -22.69 -21.22 8.77
N ASP A 252 -23.34 -20.20 8.18
CA ASP A 252 -22.81 -18.84 8.16
C ASP A 252 -22.73 -18.28 9.60
N PRO A 253 -21.51 -17.93 10.08
CA PRO A 253 -21.34 -17.33 11.40
C PRO A 253 -22.16 -16.05 11.60
N ALA A 254 -22.43 -15.28 10.53
CA ALA A 254 -23.21 -14.05 10.62
C ALA A 254 -24.67 -14.30 11.05
N ASN A 255 -25.19 -15.52 10.88
CA ASN A 255 -26.51 -15.88 11.39
C ASN A 255 -26.55 -15.98 12.91
N ALA A 256 -25.41 -16.16 13.59
CA ALA A 256 -25.34 -16.15 15.04
C ALA A 256 -25.65 -14.76 15.62
N ASP A 257 -25.40 -13.70 14.85
CA ASP A 257 -25.65 -12.31 15.25
C ASP A 257 -27.13 -11.89 15.09
N LEU A 258 -27.96 -12.71 14.44
CA LEU A 258 -29.39 -12.46 14.32
C LEU A 258 -30.10 -12.74 15.66
N PRO A 259 -31.11 -11.92 16.05
CA PRO A 259 -31.98 -12.24 17.18
C PRO A 259 -32.60 -13.63 17.05
N GLU A 260 -32.67 -14.38 18.15
CA GLU A 260 -33.05 -15.80 18.18
C GLU A 260 -34.28 -16.13 17.32
N GLY A 261 -35.36 -15.35 17.45
CA GLY A 261 -36.60 -15.60 16.70
C GLY A 261 -36.43 -15.47 15.19
N TYR A 262 -35.58 -14.56 14.71
CA TYR A 262 -35.29 -14.39 13.29
C TYR A 262 -34.32 -15.46 12.78
N ARG A 263 -33.33 -15.82 13.60
CA ARG A 263 -32.40 -16.92 13.27
C ARG A 263 -33.16 -18.23 13.09
N THR A 264 -34.06 -18.58 14.01
CA THR A 264 -34.90 -19.78 13.90
C THR A 264 -35.76 -19.74 12.63
N LYS A 265 -36.41 -18.60 12.36
CA LYS A 265 -37.23 -18.43 11.16
C LYS A 265 -36.42 -18.62 9.86
N LEU A 266 -35.19 -18.10 9.82
CA LEU A 266 -34.27 -18.29 8.69
C LEU A 266 -33.88 -19.76 8.53
N MET A 267 -33.53 -20.45 9.62
CA MET A 267 -33.14 -21.86 9.58
C MET A 267 -34.30 -22.76 9.16
N ASP A 268 -35.51 -22.49 9.63
CA ASP A 268 -36.73 -23.20 9.22
C ASP A 268 -36.99 -22.99 7.72
N ALA A 269 -36.83 -21.77 7.20
CA ALA A 269 -36.98 -21.47 5.78
C ALA A 269 -35.93 -22.19 4.92
N ILE A 270 -34.66 -22.24 5.37
CA ILE A 270 -33.61 -22.99 4.67
C ILE A 270 -33.93 -24.49 4.65
N ALA A 271 -34.38 -25.05 5.78
CA ALA A 271 -34.74 -26.47 5.89
C ALA A 271 -35.92 -26.82 4.96
N LEU A 272 -36.94 -25.95 4.90
CA LEU A 272 -38.09 -26.12 4.02
C LEU A 272 -37.69 -26.17 2.54
N LEU A 273 -36.87 -25.20 2.10
CA LEU A 273 -36.37 -25.20 0.71
C LEU A 273 -35.59 -26.48 0.38
N GLN A 274 -34.75 -26.95 1.30
CA GLN A 274 -33.97 -28.16 1.09
C GLN A 274 -34.83 -29.42 0.97
N SER A 275 -35.90 -29.55 1.78
CA SER A 275 -36.84 -30.65 1.63
C SER A 275 -37.61 -30.57 0.30
N ASP A 276 -38.01 -29.37 -0.11
CA ASP A 276 -38.75 -29.17 -1.35
C ASP A 276 -37.90 -29.47 -2.59
N PHE A 277 -36.63 -29.07 -2.60
CA PHE A 277 -35.72 -29.39 -3.71
C PHE A 277 -35.42 -30.88 -3.81
N ALA A 278 -35.25 -31.58 -2.68
CA ALA A 278 -35.00 -33.03 -2.67
C ALA A 278 -36.18 -33.84 -3.26
N LEU A 279 -37.41 -33.42 -2.99
CA LEU A 279 -38.62 -34.05 -3.54
C LEU A 279 -38.80 -33.79 -5.05
N MET A 280 -38.29 -32.67 -5.55
CA MET A 280 -38.39 -32.32 -6.98
C MET A 280 -37.34 -33.03 -7.83
N ASP A 281 -36.10 -33.20 -7.33
CA ASP A 281 -35.03 -33.92 -8.05
C ASP A 281 -35.35 -35.42 -8.22
N ALA A 282 -36.13 -35.98 -7.29
CA ALA A 282 -36.67 -37.35 -7.38
C ALA A 282 -37.74 -37.54 -8.48
N GLY A 283 -38.16 -36.47 -9.17
CA GLY A 283 -39.21 -36.51 -10.19
C GLY A 283 -40.62 -36.78 -9.64
N GLU A 284 -40.80 -36.72 -8.32
CA GLU A 284 -42.05 -37.08 -7.63
C GLU A 284 -43.08 -35.94 -7.59
N VAL A 285 -42.71 -34.74 -8.02
CA VAL A 285 -43.57 -33.55 -7.90
C VAL A 285 -43.75 -32.85 -9.26
N GLN A 286 -44.89 -33.05 -9.91
CA GLN A 286 -45.41 -32.09 -10.88
C GLN A 286 -45.97 -30.88 -10.12
N ARG A 287 -45.23 -29.77 -10.12
CA ARG A 287 -45.48 -28.56 -9.30
C ARG A 287 -46.82 -27.84 -9.55
N SER A 288 -47.69 -28.34 -10.43
CA SER A 288 -49.03 -27.78 -10.62
C SER A 288 -50.10 -28.36 -9.67
N ALA A 289 -49.76 -29.33 -8.79
CA ALA A 289 -50.78 -30.10 -8.10
C ALA A 289 -50.41 -30.60 -6.68
N LEU A 290 -49.52 -29.93 -5.94
CA LEU A 290 -49.45 -30.15 -4.49
C LEU A 290 -50.27 -29.09 -3.76
N PRO A 291 -51.48 -29.42 -3.27
CA PRO A 291 -52.02 -28.72 -2.13
C PRO A 291 -51.17 -29.13 -0.93
N LEU A 292 -50.41 -28.19 -0.37
CA LEU A 292 -49.97 -28.32 1.01
C LEU A 292 -51.21 -28.53 1.89
N PRO A 293 -51.09 -29.19 3.07
CA PRO A 293 -52.23 -29.47 3.95
C PRO A 293 -52.99 -28.20 4.41
N TYR A 294 -52.45 -27.02 4.13
CA TYR A 294 -53.06 -25.72 4.35
C TYR A 294 -52.92 -24.90 3.07
N GLY A 295 -54.05 -24.58 2.43
CA GLY A 295 -54.13 -23.84 1.17
C GLY A 295 -53.76 -22.36 1.29
N THR A 296 -52.51 -22.05 1.60
CA THR A 296 -51.95 -20.71 1.44
C THR A 296 -51.09 -20.65 0.19
N ALA A 297 -51.15 -19.54 -0.54
CA ALA A 297 -50.21 -19.24 -1.60
C ALA A 297 -48.77 -19.39 -1.08
N PHE A 298 -47.84 -19.85 -1.92
CA PHE A 298 -46.41 -19.86 -1.60
C PHE A 298 -46.02 -18.52 -0.97
N ASP A 299 -45.26 -18.56 0.12
CA ASP A 299 -44.62 -17.35 0.59
C ASP A 299 -43.71 -16.85 -0.56
N PRO A 300 -43.73 -15.55 -0.90
CA PRO A 300 -43.06 -15.03 -2.10
C PRO A 300 -41.59 -15.45 -2.23
N PHE A 301 -40.88 -15.54 -1.09
CA PHE A 301 -39.47 -15.94 -1.06
C PHE A 301 -39.24 -17.38 -1.54
N GLU A 302 -40.18 -18.31 -1.32
CA GLU A 302 -40.04 -19.72 -1.73
C GLU A 302 -40.11 -19.84 -3.26
N SER A 303 -41.02 -19.08 -3.87
CA SER A 303 -41.13 -19.01 -5.33
C SER A 303 -39.88 -18.39 -5.94
N ASP A 304 -39.36 -17.31 -5.36
CA ASP A 304 -38.16 -16.63 -5.85
C ASP A 304 -36.90 -17.49 -5.70
N ALA A 305 -36.68 -18.07 -4.52
CA ALA A 305 -35.59 -19.02 -4.25
C ALA A 305 -35.64 -20.21 -5.22
N TYR A 306 -36.83 -20.76 -5.46
CA TYR A 306 -37.01 -21.83 -6.43
C TYR A 306 -36.61 -21.42 -7.84
N ASN A 307 -37.06 -20.25 -8.31
CA ASN A 307 -36.76 -19.77 -9.65
C ASN A 307 -35.25 -19.50 -9.82
N MET A 308 -34.59 -18.97 -8.79
CA MET A 308 -33.14 -18.77 -8.76
C MET A 308 -32.39 -20.11 -8.79
N ALA A 309 -32.73 -21.05 -7.92
CA ALA A 309 -32.12 -22.39 -7.88
C ALA A 309 -32.29 -23.15 -9.20
N LYS A 310 -33.51 -23.16 -9.78
CA LYS A 310 -33.78 -23.78 -11.09
C LYS A 310 -32.95 -23.15 -12.22
N SER A 311 -32.74 -21.84 -12.14
CA SER A 311 -31.92 -21.10 -13.11
C SER A 311 -30.42 -21.16 -12.79
N LYS A 312 -30.04 -21.89 -11.73
CA LYS A 312 -28.67 -21.98 -11.20
C LYS A 312 -28.06 -20.60 -10.87
N ILE A 313 -28.92 -19.66 -10.49
CA ILE A 313 -28.51 -18.33 -10.02
C ILE A 313 -28.11 -18.46 -8.54
N PRO A 314 -26.88 -18.08 -8.17
CA PRO A 314 -26.46 -18.08 -6.77
C PRO A 314 -27.32 -17.13 -5.93
N TYR A 315 -27.88 -17.61 -4.82
CA TYR A 315 -28.82 -16.84 -4.01
C TYR A 315 -28.67 -17.11 -2.51
N TYR A 316 -29.11 -16.17 -1.68
CA TYR A 316 -29.21 -16.32 -0.23
C TYR A 316 -30.60 -15.88 0.25
N LEU A 317 -30.97 -16.25 1.48
CA LEU A 317 -32.16 -15.74 2.13
C LEU A 317 -31.81 -14.59 3.06
N GLU A 318 -32.57 -13.51 3.00
CA GLU A 318 -32.41 -12.35 3.88
C GLU A 318 -33.63 -12.20 4.76
N VAL A 319 -33.40 -11.97 6.06
CA VAL A 319 -34.46 -11.61 7.01
C VAL A 319 -34.37 -10.12 7.29
N ASP A 320 -35.42 -9.39 6.95
CA ASP A 320 -35.59 -8.01 7.41
C ASP A 320 -35.84 -8.04 8.93
N THR A 321 -34.94 -7.48 9.71
CA THR A 321 -35.02 -7.53 11.19
C THR A 321 -36.06 -6.56 11.78
N ILE A 322 -36.62 -5.66 10.97
CA ILE A 322 -37.71 -4.74 11.34
C ILE A 322 -39.07 -5.41 11.10
N THR A 323 -39.26 -6.00 9.93
CA THR A 323 -40.56 -6.59 9.52
C THR A 323 -40.65 -8.09 9.78
N GLY A 324 -39.51 -8.76 9.98
CA GLY A 324 -39.41 -10.22 10.07
C GLY A 324 -39.66 -10.95 8.76
N VAL A 325 -39.78 -10.24 7.64
CA VAL A 325 -40.06 -10.83 6.32
C VAL A 325 -38.79 -11.48 5.78
N ILE A 326 -38.95 -12.70 5.22
CA ILE A 326 -37.89 -13.41 4.50
C ILE A 326 -38.01 -13.07 3.02
N SER A 327 -36.87 -12.85 2.37
CA SER A 327 -36.79 -12.68 0.92
C SER A 327 -35.60 -13.46 0.35
N ALA A 328 -35.76 -14.00 -0.86
CA ALA A 328 -34.65 -14.58 -1.60
C ALA A 328 -33.93 -13.48 -2.38
N LYS A 329 -32.61 -13.44 -2.29
CA LYS A 329 -31.76 -12.41 -2.89
C LYS A 329 -30.70 -13.08 -3.74
N GLU A 330 -30.52 -12.60 -4.96
CA GLU A 330 -29.36 -12.95 -5.77
C GLU A 330 -28.09 -12.44 -5.11
N ASN A 331 -26.97 -13.17 -5.26
CA ASN A 331 -25.64 -12.69 -4.89
C ASN A 331 -25.13 -11.64 -5.90
N SER A 332 -25.83 -10.52 -6.01
CA SER A 332 -25.41 -9.33 -6.76
C SER A 332 -24.52 -8.44 -5.90
N ALA A 333 -23.72 -7.58 -6.53
CA ALA A 333 -22.86 -6.61 -5.85
C ALA A 333 -23.61 -5.78 -4.80
N ASP A 334 -24.80 -5.29 -5.14
CA ASP A 334 -25.62 -4.44 -4.27
C ASP A 334 -26.14 -5.18 -3.03
N ASN A 335 -26.43 -6.47 -3.16
CA ASN A 335 -26.98 -7.31 -2.11
C ASN A 335 -25.89 -7.86 -1.17
N ILE A 336 -24.71 -8.22 -1.70
CA ILE A 336 -23.63 -8.81 -0.90
C ILE A 336 -22.70 -7.77 -0.28
N THR A 337 -22.68 -6.54 -0.79
CA THR A 337 -21.90 -5.44 -0.20
C THR A 337 -22.60 -4.92 1.05
N PRO A 338 -22.04 -5.08 2.25
CA PRO A 338 -22.59 -4.52 3.48
C PRO A 338 -22.68 -2.99 3.39
N ASP A 339 -23.73 -2.41 3.97
CA ASP A 339 -23.96 -0.95 3.88
C ASP A 339 -22.80 -0.12 4.44
N PHE A 340 -22.12 -0.60 5.49
CA PHE A 340 -20.97 0.10 6.07
C PHE A 340 -19.75 0.17 5.14
N LEU A 341 -19.65 -0.72 4.13
CA LEU A 341 -18.59 -0.67 3.13
C LEU A 341 -18.95 0.25 1.95
N LYS A 342 -20.23 0.55 1.72
CA LYS A 342 -20.69 1.34 0.56
C LYS A 342 -20.22 2.79 0.59
N THR A 343 -19.84 3.30 1.76
CA THR A 343 -19.28 4.63 1.94
C THR A 343 -17.86 4.52 2.49
N ALA A 344 -16.97 5.39 2.04
CA ALA A 344 -15.63 5.48 2.61
C ALA A 344 -15.73 5.71 4.14
N PRO A 345 -15.01 4.94 4.97
CA PRO A 345 -15.08 5.06 6.43
C PRO A 345 -14.59 6.42 6.92
N TYR A 346 -13.71 7.08 6.17
CA TYR A 346 -13.21 8.42 6.48
C TYR A 346 -13.35 9.37 5.28
N PRO A 347 -14.52 9.99 5.08
CA PRO A 347 -14.71 10.98 4.00
C PRO A 347 -13.80 12.22 4.16
N ASP A 348 -13.42 12.53 5.39
CA ASP A 348 -12.46 13.56 5.74
C ASP A 348 -11.17 12.92 6.27
N VAL A 349 -10.14 12.96 5.42
CA VAL A 349 -8.80 12.42 5.74
C VAL A 349 -7.98 13.38 6.61
N GLY A 350 -8.43 14.61 6.84
CA GLY A 350 -7.71 15.63 7.62
C GLY A 350 -6.65 16.38 6.82
N ASP A 351 -6.90 16.62 5.54
CA ASP A 351 -6.01 17.36 4.64
C ASP A 351 -6.29 18.88 4.64
N ASP A 352 -6.47 19.46 5.83
CA ASP A 352 -6.99 20.83 6.02
C ASP A 352 -6.07 21.96 5.51
N THR A 353 -4.79 21.66 5.29
CA THR A 353 -3.78 22.64 4.87
C THR A 353 -3.16 22.26 3.53
N ASP A 354 -2.65 23.23 2.76
CA ASP A 354 -2.01 22.96 1.46
C ASP A 354 -0.88 21.93 1.56
N THR A 355 -0.10 21.96 2.66
CA THR A 355 0.95 20.96 2.92
C THR A 355 0.35 19.58 3.14
N LEU A 356 -0.70 19.45 3.96
CA LEU A 356 -1.34 18.15 4.20
C LEU A 356 -2.04 17.60 2.95
N LYS A 357 -2.64 18.45 2.10
CA LYS A 357 -3.19 18.05 0.78
C LYS A 357 -2.12 17.47 -0.12
N GLN A 358 -0.96 18.14 -0.18
CA GLN A 358 0.16 17.64 -0.97
C GLN A 358 0.67 16.30 -0.43
N VAL A 359 0.74 16.15 0.89
CA VAL A 359 1.10 14.87 1.52
C VAL A 359 0.07 13.79 1.22
N ALA A 360 -1.24 14.08 1.31
CA ALA A 360 -2.29 13.14 0.95
C ALA A 360 -2.11 12.62 -0.48
N THR A 361 -1.83 13.53 -1.43
CA THR A 361 -1.53 13.15 -2.83
C THR A 361 -0.30 12.24 -2.94
N PHE A 362 0.75 12.47 -2.13
CA PHE A 362 1.91 11.58 -2.10
C PHE A 362 1.57 10.20 -1.52
N ILE A 363 0.78 10.13 -0.45
CA ILE A 363 0.35 8.87 0.16
C ILE A 363 -0.50 8.07 -0.83
N GLU A 364 -1.50 8.68 -1.46
CA GLU A 364 -2.37 8.04 -2.45
C GLU A 364 -1.61 7.55 -3.68
N ALA A 365 -0.57 8.28 -4.10
CA ALA A 365 0.30 7.90 -5.21
C ALA A 365 1.43 6.93 -4.81
N ASN A 366 1.45 6.45 -3.56
CA ASN A 366 2.53 5.65 -2.96
C ASN A 366 3.91 6.26 -3.25
N LYS A 367 4.03 7.59 -3.12
CA LYS A 367 5.22 8.36 -3.47
C LYS A 367 6.04 8.68 -2.22
N PRO A 368 7.36 8.46 -2.22
CA PRO A 368 8.20 8.75 -1.06
C PRO A 368 8.46 10.26 -0.94
N TYR A 369 8.40 10.76 0.30
CA TYR A 369 8.49 12.18 0.60
C TYR A 369 9.11 12.43 1.99
N PHE A 370 9.45 13.71 2.22
CA PHE A 370 9.86 14.24 3.51
C PHE A 370 9.27 15.63 3.72
N LEU A 371 9.26 16.09 4.96
CA LEU A 371 8.92 17.45 5.33
C LEU A 371 10.17 18.32 5.43
N ASP A 372 10.08 19.56 5.00
CA ASP A 372 11.14 20.54 5.19
C ASP A 372 10.55 21.91 5.54
N ILE A 373 11.43 22.84 5.93
CA ILE A 373 11.11 24.23 6.14
C ILE A 373 11.55 25.04 4.91
N ASP A 374 10.60 25.72 4.28
CA ASP A 374 10.87 26.60 3.13
C ASP A 374 11.56 27.91 3.55
N THR A 375 11.85 28.78 2.58
CA THR A 375 12.50 30.07 2.81
C THR A 375 11.62 31.06 3.61
N THR A 376 10.32 30.80 3.73
CA THR A 376 9.37 31.60 4.52
C THR A 376 9.21 31.09 5.95
N GLY A 377 9.84 29.95 6.29
CA GLY A 377 9.75 29.33 7.60
C GLY A 377 8.56 28.36 7.74
N LYS A 378 7.85 28.03 6.66
CA LYS A 378 6.69 27.13 6.67
C LYS A 378 7.09 25.69 6.39
N VAL A 379 6.35 24.75 6.98
CA VAL A 379 6.48 23.32 6.68
C VAL A 379 5.94 23.04 5.29
N VAL A 380 6.73 22.38 4.46
CA VAL A 380 6.40 21.98 3.09
C VAL A 380 6.74 20.51 2.89
N ALA A 381 5.96 19.82 2.07
CA ALA A 381 6.26 18.45 1.65
C ALA A 381 7.13 18.46 0.38
N LYS A 382 8.11 17.57 0.33
CA LYS A 382 9.03 17.42 -0.79
C LYS A 382 9.15 15.94 -1.16
N ASP A 383 9.09 15.65 -2.45
CA ASP A 383 9.43 14.33 -2.95
C ASP A 383 10.94 14.09 -2.94
N MET A 384 11.35 12.82 -2.96
CA MET A 384 12.76 12.40 -2.87
C MET A 384 13.52 12.48 -4.21
N THR A 385 13.49 13.65 -4.86
CA THR A 385 14.34 13.90 -6.03
C THR A 385 15.79 14.16 -5.64
N THR A 386 16.74 14.01 -6.57
CA THR A 386 18.16 14.33 -6.35
C THR A 386 18.34 15.76 -5.80
N LEU A 387 17.63 16.73 -6.37
CA LEU A 387 17.68 18.13 -5.94
C LEU A 387 17.20 18.28 -4.50
N ASN A 388 16.08 17.66 -4.16
CA ASN A 388 15.46 17.77 -2.84
C ASN A 388 16.28 17.06 -1.77
N LEU A 389 16.78 15.84 -2.04
CA LEU A 389 17.68 15.13 -1.11
C LEU A 389 18.97 15.91 -0.86
N THR A 390 19.56 16.47 -1.92
CA THR A 390 20.77 17.29 -1.80
C THR A 390 20.51 18.54 -0.97
N ASN A 391 19.39 19.22 -1.20
CA ASN A 391 19.05 20.44 -0.46
C ASN A 391 18.67 20.17 1.00
N TYR A 392 17.98 19.06 1.28
CA TYR A 392 17.65 18.65 2.64
C TYR A 392 18.90 18.42 3.48
N ASN A 393 19.92 17.79 2.92
CA ASN A 393 21.15 17.42 3.63
C ASN A 393 22.21 18.53 3.68
N LYS A 394 21.93 19.72 3.16
CA LYS A 394 22.79 20.90 3.39
C LYS A 394 22.57 21.43 4.80
N ALA A 395 23.65 21.89 5.43
CA ALA A 395 23.55 22.64 6.68
C ALA A 395 22.66 23.87 6.45
N LYS A 396 21.55 23.98 7.17
CA LYS A 396 20.77 25.22 7.20
C LYS A 396 21.50 26.18 8.11
N ALA A 397 21.84 27.36 7.61
CA ALA A 397 22.38 28.41 8.45
C ALA A 397 21.35 28.68 9.56
N THR A 398 21.70 28.33 10.79
CA THR A 398 20.91 28.68 11.96
C THR A 398 20.91 30.21 12.03
N SER A 399 19.85 30.84 11.54
CA SER A 399 19.72 32.30 11.62
C SER A 399 19.41 32.69 13.07
N THR A 400 20.36 32.50 13.98
CA THR A 400 20.44 33.31 15.18
C THR A 400 20.94 34.68 14.72
N THR A 401 20.01 35.63 14.56
CA THR A 401 20.28 37.08 14.70
C THR A 401 21.67 37.52 14.25
N GLY A 402 21.85 37.71 12.94
CA GLY A 402 23.06 38.27 12.36
C GLY A 402 22.73 39.03 11.09
N THR A 403 22.59 40.34 11.22
CA THR A 403 22.47 41.30 10.12
C THR A 403 23.63 41.09 9.13
N GLY A 404 23.30 40.80 7.87
CA GLY A 404 24.18 40.99 6.71
C GLY A 404 25.22 39.90 6.46
N SER A 405 24.86 38.93 5.60
CA SER A 405 25.84 38.23 4.77
C SER A 405 25.30 38.15 3.35
N ILE A 406 25.98 38.83 2.44
CA ILE A 406 25.67 38.94 1.02
C ILE A 406 25.83 37.59 0.34
N LEU A 407 24.86 37.27 -0.51
CA LEU A 407 24.87 36.25 -1.56
C LEU A 407 26.24 36.19 -2.26
N SER A 408 26.98 35.08 -2.14
CA SER A 408 28.08 34.81 -3.05
C SER A 408 27.50 34.35 -4.39
N LEU A 409 27.43 35.28 -5.34
CA LEU A 409 27.15 35.08 -6.75
C LEU A 409 28.36 34.41 -7.42
N PHE A 410 28.54 33.11 -7.21
CA PHE A 410 29.20 32.22 -8.17
C PHE A 410 28.59 30.83 -8.04
N ALA A 411 27.49 30.62 -8.76
CA ALA A 411 26.99 29.32 -9.20
C ALA A 411 26.48 29.49 -10.63
#